data_AF-A0AAN8XFZ5-F1
#
_entry.id   AF-A0AAN8XFZ5-F1
#
_cell.length_a   1.000
_cell.length_b   1.000
_cell.length_c   1.000
_cell.angle_alpha   90.00
_cell.angle_beta   90.00
_cell.angle_gamma   90.00
#
_symmetry.space_group_name_H-M   'P 1'
#
loop_
_entity.id
_entity.type
_entity.pdbx_description
1 polymer ?
#
loop_
_entity_poly.entity_id
_entity_poly.type
_entity_poly.pdbx_seq_one_letter_code
_entity_poly.pdbx_strand_id
1 'polypeptide(L)'
;MQEVEAFLWAVDNINRHQKLLPKTTLGALVLDTCSSRIRTMSQVTSLLKGMLPGVNVDISDIQMFVTSLDPETARVTGEMLSSLNVTSINMGPSQAHGPYALQMSPPINMEAEALVQILRFLGWDYVSLVVSASDQENAAGSEAFRTVARASRVCIALDLKMLPLEETNATTALADQIVEQLTDKAVIGARAVLLFLTAKDMEVMLAAAKKAIQLNRLLKHQIIFIGTSTWGDNRDKSTVIQSSYMSR
;
A
#
# COMPACT_ATOMS: atom_id res chain seq x y z
N MET A 1 16.73 3.66 -1.46
CA MET A 1 17.86 3.93 -2.39
C MET A 1 17.49 3.66 -3.85
N GLN A 2 16.81 2.55 -4.16
CA GLN A 2 16.38 2.23 -5.54
C GLN A 2 15.54 3.34 -6.20
N GLU A 3 14.55 3.92 -5.51
CA GLU A 3 13.73 5.00 -6.06
C GLU A 3 14.52 6.27 -6.39
N VAL A 4 15.50 6.62 -5.53
CA VAL A 4 16.36 7.78 -5.73
C VAL A 4 17.26 7.58 -6.96
N GLU A 5 17.88 6.41 -7.10
CA GLU A 5 18.69 6.05 -8.27
C GLU A 5 17.84 6.06 -9.55
N ALA A 6 16.63 5.48 -9.50
CA ALA A 6 15.72 5.48 -10.64
C ALA A 6 15.32 6.90 -11.05
N PHE A 7 15.05 7.78 -10.08
CA PHE A 7 14.73 9.18 -10.33
C PHE A 7 15.90 9.94 -10.97
N LEU A 8 17.11 9.83 -10.39
CA LEU A 8 18.31 10.47 -10.93
C LEU A 8 18.65 9.95 -12.34
N TRP A 9 18.54 8.63 -12.55
CA TRP A 9 18.71 8.03 -13.86
C TRP A 9 17.68 8.55 -14.87
N ALA A 10 16.41 8.71 -14.47
CA ALA A 10 15.38 9.28 -15.34
C ALA A 10 15.69 10.74 -15.72
N VAL A 11 16.13 11.55 -14.76
CA VAL A 11 16.58 12.93 -15.00
C VAL A 11 17.74 12.96 -16.01
N ASP A 12 18.75 12.11 -15.82
CA ASP A 12 19.88 12.00 -16.74
C ASP A 12 19.45 11.57 -18.15
N ASN A 13 18.50 10.63 -18.25
CA ASN A 13 17.96 10.22 -19.54
C ASN A 13 17.22 11.37 -20.22
N ILE A 14 16.36 12.12 -19.51
CA ILE A 14 15.65 13.27 -20.07
C ILE A 14 16.65 14.31 -20.59
N ASN A 15 17.69 14.61 -19.82
CA ASN A 15 18.74 15.57 -20.20
C ASN A 15 19.51 15.15 -21.47
N ARG A 16 19.63 13.85 -21.75
CA ARG A 16 20.24 13.33 -22.99
C ARG A 16 19.31 13.39 -24.20
N HIS A 17 18.00 13.50 -24.00
CA HIS A 17 17.02 13.52 -25.08
C HIS A 17 16.79 14.93 -25.64
N GLN A 18 17.50 15.25 -26.73
CA GLN A 18 17.43 16.56 -27.39
C GLN A 18 16.04 16.98 -27.91
N LYS A 19 15.09 16.04 -28.01
CA LYS A 19 13.71 16.31 -28.46
C LYS A 19 12.74 16.63 -27.32
N LEU A 20 13.00 16.18 -26.09
CA LEU A 20 12.07 16.34 -24.97
C LEU A 20 12.21 17.74 -24.36
N LEU A 21 13.43 18.12 -23.99
CA LEU A 21 13.75 19.43 -23.40
C LEU A 21 14.99 20.03 -24.09
N PRO A 22 14.84 20.58 -25.31
CA PRO A 22 15.97 21.15 -26.03
C PRO A 22 16.52 22.37 -25.29
N LYS A 23 17.84 22.39 -25.04
CA LYS A 23 18.58 23.50 -24.40
C LYS A 23 18.22 23.76 -22.93
N THR A 24 17.59 22.80 -22.26
CA THR A 24 17.30 22.88 -20.83
C THR A 24 17.86 21.65 -20.14
N THR A 25 18.45 21.84 -18.96
CA THR A 25 18.93 20.75 -18.12
C THR A 25 18.13 20.73 -16.83
N LEU A 26 17.56 19.58 -16.51
CA LEU A 26 16.89 19.32 -15.25
C LEU A 26 17.93 19.01 -14.17
N GLY A 27 17.78 19.66 -13.02
CA GLY A 27 18.46 19.31 -11.78
C GLY A 27 17.56 18.51 -10.85
N ALA A 28 18.14 17.95 -9.79
CA ALA A 28 17.42 17.20 -8.76
C ALA A 28 17.96 17.57 -7.37
N LEU A 29 17.04 17.77 -6.42
CA LEU A 29 17.34 17.87 -4.99
C LEU A 29 16.62 16.72 -4.28
N VAL A 30 17.38 15.87 -3.60
CA VAL A 30 16.83 14.68 -2.93
C VAL A 30 16.77 14.93 -1.43
N LEU A 31 15.59 14.72 -0.85
CA LEU A 31 15.30 14.89 0.58
C LEU A 31 14.94 13.54 1.20
N ASP A 32 15.69 13.13 2.21
CA ASP A 32 15.43 11.87 2.93
C ASP A 32 14.39 12.08 4.03
N THR A 33 13.19 11.58 3.81
CA THR A 33 12.06 11.67 4.73
C THR A 33 12.08 10.62 5.84
N CYS A 34 12.88 9.56 5.72
CA CYS A 34 12.90 8.38 6.61
C CYS A 34 11.50 7.84 6.94
N SER A 35 10.57 7.89 5.97
CA SER A 35 9.16 7.49 6.16
C SER A 35 8.46 8.19 7.33
N SER A 36 8.94 9.36 7.75
CA SER A 36 8.40 10.11 8.87
C SER A 36 7.65 11.33 8.36
N ARG A 37 6.36 11.41 8.70
CA ARG A 37 5.51 12.57 8.41
C ARG A 37 6.10 13.88 8.94
N ILE A 38 6.55 13.87 10.20
CA ILE A 38 7.11 15.06 10.87
C ILE A 38 8.39 15.51 10.15
N ARG A 39 9.26 14.56 9.82
CA ARG A 39 10.50 14.86 9.09
C ARG A 39 10.21 15.38 7.68
N THR A 40 9.25 14.79 6.98
CA THR A 40 8.79 15.24 5.66
C THR A 40 8.35 16.70 5.72
N MET A 41 7.43 17.03 6.62
CA MET A 41 6.93 18.41 6.80
C MET A 41 8.05 19.38 7.19
N SER A 42 8.94 18.97 8.10
CA SER A 42 10.07 19.79 8.53
C SER A 42 11.01 20.12 7.37
N GLN A 43 11.37 19.13 6.54
CA GLN A 43 12.26 19.35 5.40
C GLN A 43 11.61 20.16 4.29
N VAL A 44 10.36 19.84 3.92
CA VAL A 44 9.62 20.63 2.92
C VAL A 44 9.48 22.08 3.40
N THR A 45 9.06 22.31 4.65
CA THR A 45 8.93 23.67 5.20
C THR A 45 10.28 24.40 5.22
N SER A 46 11.36 23.71 5.59
CA SER A 46 12.70 24.30 5.60
C SER A 46 13.17 24.67 4.20
N LEU A 47 12.83 23.86 3.18
CA LEU A 47 13.12 24.16 1.79
C LEU A 47 12.37 25.41 1.31
N LEU A 48 11.06 25.46 1.56
CA LEU A 48 10.20 26.58 1.15
C LEU A 48 10.63 27.90 1.81
N LYS A 49 11.27 27.84 2.99
CA LYS A 49 11.82 29.01 3.70
C LYS A 49 13.26 29.36 3.32
N GLY A 50 13.92 28.59 2.46
CA GLY A 50 15.35 28.76 2.16
C GLY A 50 16.27 28.50 3.36
N MET A 51 15.81 27.70 4.34
CA MET A 51 16.53 27.42 5.60
C MET A 51 17.16 26.03 5.62
N LEU A 52 17.15 25.29 4.51
CA LEU A 52 17.77 23.96 4.46
C LEU A 52 19.30 24.06 4.52
N PRO A 53 19.95 23.44 5.51
CA PRO A 53 21.40 23.49 5.63
C PRO A 53 22.09 22.88 4.41
N GLY A 54 23.05 23.61 3.82
CA GLY A 54 23.83 23.13 2.69
C GLY A 54 23.12 23.16 1.33
N VAL A 55 21.90 23.70 1.27
CA VAL A 55 21.12 23.85 0.03
C VAL A 55 20.84 25.33 -0.20
N ASN A 56 21.34 25.89 -1.29
CA ASN A 56 21.05 27.26 -1.71
C ASN A 56 20.23 27.23 -3.00
N VAL A 57 18.94 26.95 -2.85
CA VAL A 57 17.97 26.88 -3.96
C VAL A 57 16.78 27.74 -3.57
N ASP A 58 16.38 28.65 -4.45
CA ASP A 58 15.16 29.43 -4.27
C ASP A 58 13.94 28.56 -4.60
N ILE A 59 12.83 28.78 -3.90
CA ILE A 59 11.56 28.10 -4.20
C ILE A 59 11.10 28.40 -5.65
N SER A 60 11.44 29.58 -6.19
CA SER A 60 11.12 29.93 -7.58
C SER A 60 11.79 29.00 -8.61
N ASP A 61 12.90 28.37 -8.23
CA ASP A 61 13.66 27.46 -9.09
C ASP A 61 13.14 26.01 -8.98
N ILE A 62 12.25 25.73 -8.03
CA ILE A 62 11.66 24.41 -7.84
C ILE A 62 10.38 24.29 -8.65
N GLN A 63 10.46 23.59 -9.77
CA GLN A 63 9.30 23.40 -10.65
C GLN A 63 8.26 22.45 -10.07
N MET A 64 8.69 21.40 -9.35
CA MET A 64 7.80 20.41 -8.73
C MET A 64 8.48 19.57 -7.65
N PHE A 65 7.66 18.95 -6.80
CA PHE A 65 8.06 17.93 -5.84
C PHE A 65 7.65 16.55 -6.35
N VAL A 66 8.58 15.59 -6.39
CA VAL A 66 8.26 14.18 -6.65
C VAL A 66 8.44 13.41 -5.36
N THR A 67 7.42 12.68 -4.93
CA THR A 67 7.38 12.05 -3.60
C THR A 67 7.04 10.57 -3.67
N SER A 68 7.60 9.78 -2.74
CA SER A 68 7.17 8.41 -2.43
C SER A 68 6.71 8.38 -0.98
N LEU A 69 5.50 8.90 -0.74
CA LEU A 69 4.93 9.03 0.60
C LEU A 69 3.72 8.12 0.75
N ASP A 70 3.50 7.66 1.99
CA ASP A 70 2.26 6.98 2.35
C ASP A 70 1.04 7.88 2.05
N PRO A 71 -0.16 7.31 1.82
CA PRO A 71 -1.31 8.07 1.33
C PRO A 71 -1.69 9.27 2.20
N GLU A 72 -1.53 9.17 3.51
CA GLU A 72 -1.93 10.22 4.45
C GLU A 72 -0.87 11.33 4.52
N THR A 73 0.42 10.97 4.52
CA THR A 73 1.49 11.97 4.45
C THR A 73 1.50 12.65 3.07
N ALA A 74 1.25 11.91 1.98
CA ALA A 74 1.09 12.46 0.64
C ALA A 74 -0.08 13.44 0.56
N ARG A 75 -1.21 13.11 1.20
CA ARG A 75 -2.38 13.99 1.30
C ARG A 75 -2.02 15.34 1.92
N VAL A 76 -1.47 15.32 3.13
CA VAL A 76 -1.12 16.55 3.87
C VAL A 76 -0.04 17.35 3.13
N THR A 77 0.96 16.68 2.57
CA THR A 77 2.04 17.35 1.82
C THR A 77 1.51 18.00 0.54
N GLY A 78 0.68 17.28 -0.22
CA GLY A 78 0.11 17.76 -1.47
C GLY A 78 -0.85 18.93 -1.27
N GLU A 79 -1.70 18.88 -0.24
CA GLU A 79 -2.60 19.99 0.13
C GLU A 79 -1.81 21.24 0.53
N MET A 80 -0.76 21.07 1.35
CA MET A 80 0.12 22.17 1.75
C MET A 80 0.81 22.81 0.54
N LEU A 81 1.45 22.02 -0.33
CA LEU A 81 2.13 22.52 -1.52
C LEU A 81 1.15 23.15 -2.51
N SER A 82 -0.04 22.56 -2.67
CA SER A 82 -1.08 23.10 -3.54
C SER A 82 -1.59 24.46 -3.06
N SER A 83 -1.60 24.74 -1.76
CA SER A 83 -1.96 26.06 -1.22
C SER A 83 -0.94 27.16 -1.59
N LEU A 84 0.28 26.77 -1.96
CA LEU A 84 1.37 27.64 -2.40
C LEU A 84 1.54 27.64 -3.93
N ASN A 85 0.60 27.05 -4.68
CA ASN A 85 0.70 26.83 -6.13
C ASN A 85 1.93 26.01 -6.55
N VAL A 86 2.44 25.16 -5.66
CA VAL A 86 3.57 24.28 -5.93
C VAL A 86 3.04 22.91 -6.36
N THR A 87 3.46 22.46 -7.54
CA THR A 87 3.05 21.14 -8.06
C THR A 87 3.78 20.03 -7.32
N SER A 88 3.04 19.04 -6.84
CA SER A 88 3.58 17.82 -6.25
C SER A 88 3.02 16.60 -6.96
N ILE A 89 3.86 15.60 -7.22
CA ILE A 89 3.47 14.32 -7.81
C ILE A 89 3.88 13.21 -6.85
N ASN A 90 2.91 12.54 -6.23
CA ASN A 90 3.18 11.33 -5.45
C ASN A 90 3.24 10.11 -6.39
N MET A 91 4.26 9.28 -6.24
CA MET A 91 4.38 8.04 -7.04
C MET A 91 3.31 7.02 -6.64
N GLY A 92 3.02 6.92 -5.34
CA GLY A 92 1.95 6.10 -4.80
C GLY A 92 0.61 6.83 -4.68
N PRO A 93 -0.41 6.17 -4.09
CA PRO A 93 -1.72 6.78 -3.95
C PRO A 93 -1.67 7.98 -3.03
N SER A 94 -2.44 9.01 -3.36
CA SER A 94 -2.62 10.19 -2.54
C SER A 94 -4.11 10.46 -2.39
N GLN A 95 -4.52 10.95 -1.22
CA GLN A 95 -5.87 11.45 -1.02
C GLN A 95 -5.89 12.98 -1.00
N ALA A 96 -4.82 13.62 -1.50
CA ALA A 96 -4.72 15.07 -1.57
C ALA A 96 -5.81 15.65 -2.49
N HIS A 97 -6.47 16.70 -2.01
CA HIS A 97 -7.39 17.49 -2.81
C HIS A 97 -6.71 18.80 -3.20
N GLY A 98 -6.52 19.04 -4.48
CA GLY A 98 -5.97 20.30 -4.96
C GLY A 98 -5.52 20.23 -6.42
N PRO A 99 -5.57 21.35 -7.17
CA PRO A 99 -5.21 21.36 -8.59
C PRO A 99 -3.71 21.08 -8.84
N TYR A 100 -2.87 21.23 -7.82
CA TYR A 100 -1.42 21.02 -7.91
C TYR A 100 -0.95 19.73 -7.23
N ALA A 101 -1.85 18.95 -6.64
CA ALA A 101 -1.52 17.67 -6.02
C ALA A 101 -1.90 16.52 -6.96
N LEU A 102 -0.89 15.93 -7.59
CA LEU A 102 -1.02 14.85 -8.57
C LEU A 102 -0.51 13.53 -8.00
N GLN A 103 -0.91 12.43 -8.62
CA GLN A 103 -0.41 11.09 -8.30
C GLN A 103 -0.18 10.28 -9.57
N MET A 104 0.75 9.32 -9.53
CA MET A 104 1.02 8.40 -10.64
C MET A 104 0.23 7.10 -10.53
N SER A 105 -0.06 6.63 -9.31
CA SER A 105 -0.85 5.40 -9.12
C SER A 105 -2.35 5.65 -9.32
N PRO A 106 -3.14 4.60 -9.57
CA PRO A 106 -4.58 4.67 -9.43
C PRO A 106 -4.99 5.13 -8.01
N PRO A 107 -6.12 5.83 -7.86
CA PRO A 107 -6.64 6.18 -6.55
C PRO A 107 -7.15 4.95 -5.79
N ILE A 108 -7.07 4.97 -4.46
CA ILE A 108 -7.37 3.83 -3.58
C ILE A 108 -8.83 3.35 -3.73
N ASN A 109 -9.78 4.26 -3.97
CA ASN A 109 -11.17 3.90 -4.20
C ASN A 109 -11.37 3.11 -5.49
N MET A 110 -10.62 3.40 -6.56
CA MET A 110 -10.68 2.63 -7.79
C MET A 110 -10.17 1.20 -7.60
N GLU A 111 -9.12 1.00 -6.79
CA GLU A 111 -8.65 -0.35 -6.44
C GLU A 111 -9.70 -1.11 -5.62
N ALA A 112 -10.33 -0.45 -4.63
CA ALA A 112 -11.43 -1.03 -3.85
C ALA A 112 -12.64 -1.40 -4.72
N GLU A 113 -13.02 -0.54 -5.67
CA GLU A 113 -14.08 -0.80 -6.65
C GLU A 113 -13.75 -2.00 -7.54
N ALA A 114 -12.53 -2.10 -8.03
CA ALA A 114 -12.09 -3.25 -8.81
C ALA A 114 -12.18 -4.55 -8.01
N LEU A 115 -11.72 -4.56 -6.75
CA LEU A 115 -11.83 -5.72 -5.86
C LEU A 115 -13.29 -6.14 -5.67
N VAL A 116 -14.18 -5.20 -5.35
CA VAL A 116 -15.60 -5.49 -5.17
C VAL A 116 -16.26 -5.98 -6.46
N GLN A 117 -15.90 -5.43 -7.63
CA GLN A 117 -16.40 -5.92 -8.91
C GLN A 117 -15.98 -7.37 -9.17
N ILE A 118 -14.75 -7.75 -8.85
CA ILE A 118 -14.27 -9.14 -8.93
C ILE A 118 -15.10 -10.04 -8.00
N LEU A 119 -15.31 -9.63 -6.75
CA LEU A 119 -16.12 -10.40 -5.80
C LEU A 119 -17.53 -10.63 -6.33
N ARG A 120 -18.19 -9.59 -6.84
CA ARG A 120 -19.55 -9.73 -7.41
C ARG A 120 -19.58 -10.59 -8.66
N PHE A 121 -18.58 -10.50 -9.53
CA PHE A 121 -18.48 -11.34 -10.72
C PHE A 121 -18.39 -12.82 -10.34
N LEU A 122 -17.70 -13.13 -9.25
CA LEU A 122 -17.58 -14.48 -8.70
C LEU A 122 -18.80 -14.91 -7.86
N GLY A 123 -19.78 -14.03 -7.68
CA GLY A 123 -20.94 -14.27 -6.81
C GLY A 123 -20.60 -14.31 -5.32
N TRP A 124 -19.49 -13.69 -4.90
CA TRP A 124 -19.07 -13.59 -3.52
C TRP A 124 -19.59 -12.30 -2.89
N ASP A 125 -20.60 -12.42 -2.04
CA ASP A 125 -21.23 -11.32 -1.30
C ASP A 125 -21.00 -11.42 0.21
N TYR A 126 -20.32 -12.45 0.69
CA TYR A 126 -19.99 -12.67 2.09
C TYR A 126 -18.52 -13.05 2.23
N VAL A 127 -17.70 -12.10 2.69
CA VAL A 127 -16.22 -12.22 2.70
C VAL A 127 -15.63 -11.86 4.06
N SER A 128 -14.40 -12.28 4.33
CA SER A 128 -13.66 -11.84 5.53
C SER A 128 -12.51 -10.90 5.15
N LEU A 129 -12.08 -10.10 6.10
CA LEU A 129 -11.04 -9.09 5.94
C LEU A 129 -9.99 -9.25 7.05
N VAL A 130 -8.71 -9.23 6.68
CA VAL A 130 -7.59 -9.20 7.62
C VAL A 130 -6.66 -8.05 7.26
N VAL A 131 -6.33 -7.21 8.25
CA VAL A 131 -5.57 -5.96 8.05
C VAL A 131 -4.38 -5.87 9.00
N SER A 132 -3.21 -5.51 8.50
CA SER A 132 -2.06 -5.15 9.32
C SER A 132 -2.26 -3.78 9.96
N ALA A 133 -2.28 -3.72 11.29
CA ALA A 133 -2.57 -2.48 12.01
C ALA A 133 -1.41 -1.46 11.98
N SER A 134 -0.19 -1.90 11.67
CA SER A 134 1.02 -1.08 11.66
C SER A 134 1.23 -0.29 10.37
N ASP A 135 0.47 -0.57 9.32
CA ASP A 135 0.74 -0.09 7.97
C ASP A 135 -0.38 0.82 7.47
N GLN A 136 -0.03 2.09 7.21
CA GLN A 136 -1.01 3.13 6.87
C GLN A 136 -1.62 2.93 5.49
N GLU A 137 -0.88 2.34 4.55
CA GLU A 137 -1.38 2.05 3.20
C GLU A 137 -2.43 0.93 3.23
N ASN A 138 -2.13 -0.18 3.91
CA ASN A 138 -3.08 -1.26 4.15
C ASN A 138 -4.31 -0.79 4.94
N ALA A 139 -4.11 0.09 5.93
CA ALA A 139 -5.22 0.69 6.66
C ALA A 139 -6.13 1.50 5.73
N ALA A 140 -5.57 2.41 4.92
CA ALA A 140 -6.32 3.22 3.96
C ALA A 140 -7.03 2.38 2.90
N GLY A 141 -6.35 1.37 2.34
CA GLY A 141 -6.95 0.44 1.37
C GLY A 141 -8.11 -0.35 1.95
N SER A 142 -7.95 -0.87 3.17
CA SER A 142 -9.02 -1.62 3.84
C SER A 142 -10.25 -0.75 4.16
N GLU A 143 -10.04 0.51 4.52
CA GLU A 143 -11.11 1.48 4.79
C GLU A 143 -11.92 1.81 3.52
N ALA A 144 -11.21 2.03 2.40
CA ALA A 144 -11.84 2.22 1.10
C ALA A 144 -12.65 0.99 0.70
N PHE A 145 -12.08 -0.22 0.87
CA PHE A 145 -12.80 -1.47 0.62
C PHE A 145 -14.06 -1.60 1.46
N ARG A 146 -14.00 -1.33 2.78
CA ARG A 146 -15.19 -1.36 3.66
C ARG A 146 -16.30 -0.45 3.14
N THR A 147 -15.94 0.75 2.68
CA THR A 147 -16.88 1.74 2.16
C THR A 147 -17.55 1.24 0.88
N VAL A 148 -16.75 0.78 -0.09
CA VAL A 148 -17.26 0.32 -1.39
C VAL A 148 -18.05 -1.00 -1.28
N ALA A 149 -17.61 -1.92 -0.42
CA ALA A 149 -18.28 -3.19 -0.16
C ALA A 149 -19.70 -2.97 0.39
N ARG A 150 -19.85 -2.07 1.38
CA ARG A 150 -21.16 -1.69 1.95
C ARG A 150 -22.09 -1.11 0.88
N ALA A 151 -21.57 -0.25 0.00
CA ALA A 151 -22.35 0.32 -1.09
C ALA A 151 -22.77 -0.71 -2.15
N SER A 152 -22.03 -1.81 -2.28
CA SER A 152 -22.19 -2.80 -3.36
C SER A 152 -22.83 -4.12 -2.92
N ARG A 153 -23.44 -4.16 -1.73
CA ARG A 153 -24.06 -5.36 -1.12
C ARG A 153 -23.09 -6.52 -0.88
N VAL A 154 -21.84 -6.21 -0.56
CA VAL A 154 -20.87 -7.20 -0.06
C VAL A 154 -20.74 -7.05 1.45
N CYS A 155 -21.06 -8.11 2.18
CA CYS A 155 -21.03 -8.19 3.63
C CYS A 155 -19.67 -8.71 4.11
N ILE A 156 -19.16 -8.10 5.18
CA ILE A 156 -17.91 -8.50 5.84
C ILE A 156 -18.25 -9.35 7.06
N ALA A 157 -17.90 -10.64 7.01
CA ALA A 157 -18.16 -11.63 8.05
C ALA A 157 -17.24 -11.46 9.27
N LEU A 158 -15.96 -11.17 9.00
CA LEU A 158 -14.92 -10.91 9.99
C LEU A 158 -14.07 -9.74 9.52
N ASP A 159 -13.74 -8.86 10.46
CA ASP A 159 -12.84 -7.72 10.25
C ASP A 159 -11.75 -7.81 11.31
N LEU A 160 -10.66 -8.51 10.97
CA LEU A 160 -9.61 -8.89 11.90
C LEU A 160 -8.37 -8.03 11.70
N LYS A 161 -7.69 -7.72 12.79
CA LYS A 161 -6.45 -6.94 12.77
C LYS A 161 -5.27 -7.81 13.20
N MET A 162 -4.20 -7.74 12.42
CA MET A 162 -2.90 -8.27 12.80
C MET A 162 -2.12 -7.16 13.49
N LEU A 163 -1.84 -7.36 14.77
CA LEU A 163 -1.11 -6.40 15.59
C LEU A 163 0.38 -6.76 15.57
N PRO A 164 1.29 -5.77 15.44
CA PRO A 164 2.70 -6.01 15.64
C PRO A 164 2.93 -6.32 17.12
N LEU A 165 3.18 -7.59 17.44
CA LEU A 165 3.55 -8.00 18.80
C LEU A 165 5.08 -8.09 18.88
N GLU A 166 5.67 -7.56 19.96
CA GLU A 166 7.13 -7.56 20.14
C GLU A 166 7.70 -8.99 20.15
N GLU A 167 6.89 -9.94 20.60
CA GLU A 167 7.21 -11.35 20.60
C GLU A 167 6.70 -12.05 19.32
N THR A 168 7.63 -12.68 18.59
CA THR A 168 7.34 -13.50 17.40
C THR A 168 6.38 -14.64 17.69
N ASN A 169 6.49 -15.26 18.86
CA ASN A 169 5.60 -16.32 19.32
C ASN A 169 4.16 -15.82 19.50
N ALA A 170 3.99 -14.62 20.05
CA ALA A 170 2.67 -14.03 20.24
C ALA A 170 2.02 -13.67 18.90
N THR A 171 2.81 -13.16 17.94
CA THR A 171 2.33 -12.89 16.57
C THR A 171 1.87 -14.18 15.86
N THR A 172 2.60 -15.28 16.07
CA THR A 172 2.26 -16.59 15.50
C THR A 172 0.99 -17.16 16.13
N ALA A 173 0.83 -17.06 17.45
CA ALA A 173 -0.38 -17.49 18.15
C ALA A 173 -1.61 -16.69 17.70
N LEU A 174 -1.46 -15.38 17.49
CA LEU A 174 -2.52 -14.54 16.93
C LEU A 174 -2.91 -14.99 15.52
N ALA A 175 -1.94 -15.28 14.65
CA ALA A 175 -2.21 -15.78 13.31
C ALA A 175 -2.94 -17.14 13.32
N ASP A 176 -2.54 -18.07 14.21
CA ASP A 176 -3.24 -19.34 14.41
C ASP A 176 -4.71 -19.11 14.82
N GLN A 177 -4.96 -18.18 15.75
CA GLN A 177 -6.31 -17.82 16.20
C GLN A 177 -7.15 -17.15 15.08
N ILE A 178 -6.53 -16.32 14.24
CA ILE A 178 -7.19 -15.71 13.09
C ILE A 178 -7.61 -16.80 12.10
N VAL A 179 -6.72 -17.75 11.78
CA VAL A 179 -7.02 -18.86 10.86
C VAL A 179 -8.17 -19.72 11.38
N GLU A 180 -8.24 -19.98 12.68
CA GLU A 180 -9.36 -20.71 13.30
C GLU A 180 -10.69 -19.97 13.09
N GLN A 181 -10.76 -18.68 13.41
CA GLN A 181 -11.96 -17.87 13.20
C GLN A 181 -12.39 -17.80 11.72
N LEU A 182 -11.43 -17.68 10.81
CA LEU A 182 -11.70 -17.70 9.37
C LEU A 182 -12.26 -19.06 8.94
N THR A 183 -11.76 -20.15 9.51
CA THR A 183 -12.23 -21.51 9.22
C THR A 183 -13.69 -21.68 9.64
N ASP A 184 -14.04 -21.22 10.84
CA ASP A 184 -15.42 -21.26 11.34
C ASP A 184 -16.38 -20.50 10.44
N LYS A 185 -15.97 -19.32 9.95
CA LYS A 185 -16.80 -18.51 9.06
C LYS A 185 -16.84 -19.03 7.63
N ALA A 186 -15.80 -19.74 7.18
CA ALA A 186 -15.79 -20.40 5.89
C ALA A 186 -16.86 -21.50 5.79
N VAL A 187 -17.18 -22.19 6.90
CA VAL A 187 -18.24 -23.22 6.96
C VAL A 187 -19.62 -22.64 6.61
N ILE A 188 -19.88 -21.39 7.01
CA ILE A 188 -21.16 -20.71 6.74
C ILE A 188 -21.13 -19.85 5.45
N GLY A 189 -20.10 -20.01 4.61
CA GLY A 189 -20.02 -19.41 3.28
C GLY A 189 -18.97 -18.31 3.10
N ALA A 190 -18.36 -17.77 4.16
CA ALA A 190 -17.34 -16.70 4.06
C ALA A 190 -15.96 -17.24 3.66
N ARG A 191 -15.87 -17.83 2.47
CA ARG A 191 -14.66 -18.53 2.00
C ARG A 191 -13.59 -17.59 1.44
N ALA A 192 -13.99 -16.46 0.88
CA ALA A 192 -13.07 -15.46 0.36
C ALA A 192 -12.57 -14.54 1.49
N VAL A 193 -11.25 -14.36 1.57
CA VAL A 193 -10.59 -13.57 2.62
C VAL A 193 -9.67 -12.55 1.96
N LEU A 194 -9.96 -11.27 2.11
CA LEU A 194 -9.12 -10.18 1.63
C LEU A 194 -8.00 -9.91 2.63
N LEU A 195 -6.76 -9.83 2.13
CA LEU A 195 -5.57 -9.62 2.93
C LEU A 195 -4.93 -8.26 2.59
N PHE A 196 -5.14 -7.28 3.46
CA PHE A 196 -4.41 -6.01 3.48
C PHE A 196 -3.28 -6.12 4.50
N LEU A 197 -2.26 -6.91 4.16
CA LEU A 197 -1.19 -7.28 5.06
C LEU A 197 0.16 -6.76 4.59
N THR A 198 1.04 -6.46 5.55
CA THR A 198 2.45 -6.30 5.24
C THR A 198 3.05 -7.61 4.75
N ALA A 199 4.17 -7.51 4.04
CA ALA A 199 4.86 -8.68 3.54
C ALA A 199 5.32 -9.64 4.66
N LYS A 200 5.57 -9.12 5.88
CA LYS A 200 5.96 -9.91 7.08
C LYS A 200 4.74 -10.61 7.70
N ASP A 201 3.66 -9.87 7.89
CA ASP A 201 2.42 -10.40 8.48
C ASP A 201 1.79 -11.48 7.60
N MET A 202 1.88 -11.30 6.28
CA MET A 202 1.43 -12.29 5.30
C MET A 202 2.21 -13.61 5.40
N GLU A 203 3.54 -13.58 5.58
CA GLU A 203 4.32 -14.82 5.76
C GLU A 203 3.87 -15.61 6.99
N VAL A 204 3.63 -14.91 8.10
CA VAL A 204 3.15 -15.52 9.34
C VAL A 204 1.73 -16.08 9.17
N MET A 205 0.83 -15.35 8.51
CA MET A 205 -0.53 -15.81 8.20
C MET A 205 -0.55 -17.05 7.31
N LEU A 206 0.28 -17.09 6.27
CA LEU A 206 0.38 -18.27 5.40
C LEU A 206 1.00 -19.47 6.12
N ALA A 207 1.98 -19.25 7.00
CA ALA A 207 2.56 -20.31 7.82
C ALA A 207 1.52 -20.92 8.77
N ALA A 208 0.70 -20.08 9.41
CA ALA A 208 -0.42 -20.53 10.25
C ALA A 208 -1.46 -21.31 9.45
N ALA A 209 -1.84 -20.84 8.26
CA ALA A 209 -2.76 -21.56 7.38
C ALA A 209 -2.20 -22.92 6.95
N LYS A 210 -0.91 -22.99 6.58
CA LYS A 210 -0.23 -24.24 6.22
C LYS A 210 -0.19 -25.23 7.39
N LYS A 211 0.10 -24.74 8.60
CA LYS A 211 0.07 -25.53 9.83
C LYS A 211 -1.35 -26.07 10.10
N ALA A 212 -2.39 -25.26 9.94
CA ALA A 212 -3.78 -25.69 10.11
C ALA A 212 -4.18 -26.79 9.10
N ILE A 213 -3.71 -26.71 7.85
CA ILE A 213 -3.93 -27.75 6.84
C ILE A 213 -3.23 -29.06 7.24
N GLN A 214 -1.97 -28.99 7.68
CA GLN A 214 -1.22 -30.17 8.13
C GLN A 214 -1.86 -30.86 9.35
N LEU A 215 -2.49 -30.08 10.23
CA LEU A 215 -3.22 -30.58 11.39
C LEU A 215 -4.66 -31.03 11.06
N ASN A 216 -5.06 -31.06 9.79
CA ASN A 216 -6.43 -31.36 9.33
C ASN A 216 -7.52 -30.46 9.96
N ARG A 217 -7.15 -29.26 10.41
CA ARG A 217 -8.10 -28.27 10.94
C ARG A 217 -8.71 -27.40 9.85
N LEU A 218 -8.00 -27.25 8.72
CA LEU A 218 -8.44 -26.49 7.55
C LEU A 218 -8.38 -27.40 6.32
N LEU A 219 -9.49 -27.57 5.60
CA LEU A 219 -9.49 -28.34 4.36
C LEU A 219 -8.82 -27.54 3.24
N LYS A 220 -8.10 -28.25 2.37
CA LYS A 220 -7.53 -27.65 1.16
C LYS A 220 -8.66 -27.07 0.30
N HIS A 221 -8.56 -25.79 -0.05
CA HIS A 221 -9.58 -24.99 -0.77
C HIS A 221 -10.80 -24.55 0.04
N GLN A 222 -10.85 -24.77 1.35
CA GLN A 222 -11.94 -24.24 2.17
C GLN A 222 -11.95 -22.70 2.18
N ILE A 223 -10.76 -22.10 2.25
CA ILE A 223 -10.51 -20.66 2.23
C ILE A 223 -9.77 -20.27 0.94
N ILE A 224 -10.10 -19.10 0.40
CA ILE A 224 -9.42 -18.48 -0.74
C ILE A 224 -8.90 -17.12 -0.27
N PHE A 225 -7.58 -16.96 -0.25
CA PHE A 225 -6.95 -15.69 0.07
C PHE A 225 -6.86 -14.82 -1.17
N ILE A 226 -7.35 -13.58 -1.07
CA ILE A 226 -7.27 -12.55 -2.10
C ILE A 226 -6.25 -11.52 -1.64
N GLY A 227 -5.18 -11.39 -2.42
CA GLY A 227 -4.13 -10.41 -2.19
C GLY A 227 -4.42 -9.07 -2.78
N THR A 228 -3.80 -8.07 -2.17
CA THR A 228 -3.75 -6.69 -2.64
C THR A 228 -2.40 -6.41 -3.28
N SER A 229 -2.27 -5.25 -3.91
CA SER A 229 -1.06 -4.76 -4.59
C SER A 229 0.21 -4.81 -3.72
N THR A 230 0.08 -4.79 -2.39
CA THR A 230 1.20 -4.84 -1.44
C THR A 230 2.02 -6.14 -1.46
N TRP A 231 1.45 -7.25 -1.91
CA TRP A 231 2.17 -8.54 -1.98
C TRP A 231 1.90 -9.38 -3.23
N GLY A 232 0.91 -9.02 -4.05
CA GLY A 232 0.53 -9.78 -5.25
C GLY A 232 1.67 -9.98 -6.27
N ASP A 233 2.61 -9.04 -6.36
CA ASP A 233 3.71 -9.07 -7.32
C ASP A 233 5.00 -9.73 -6.79
N ASN A 234 5.04 -10.11 -5.52
CA ASN A 234 6.25 -10.71 -4.94
C ASN A 234 6.37 -12.19 -5.31
N ARG A 235 7.11 -12.47 -6.39
CA ARG A 235 7.31 -13.82 -6.95
C ARG A 235 7.91 -14.83 -5.96
N ASP A 236 8.79 -14.38 -5.06
CA ASP A 236 9.37 -15.26 -4.04
C ASP A 236 8.31 -15.72 -3.03
N LYS A 237 7.29 -14.88 -2.79
CA LYS A 237 6.20 -15.16 -1.85
C LYS A 237 5.00 -15.85 -2.51
N SER A 238 4.74 -15.62 -3.81
CA SER A 238 3.73 -16.37 -4.57
C SER A 238 4.07 -17.86 -4.73
N THR A 239 5.37 -18.21 -4.67
CA THR A 239 5.85 -19.60 -4.77
C THR A 239 5.45 -20.45 -3.55
N VAL A 240 5.36 -19.83 -2.36
CA VAL A 240 4.85 -20.47 -1.13
C VAL A 240 3.35 -20.81 -1.26
N ILE A 241 2.59 -19.92 -1.92
CA ILE A 241 1.16 -20.08 -2.15
C ILE A 241 0.89 -21.17 -3.20
N GLN A 242 1.57 -21.15 -4.34
CA GLN A 242 1.33 -22.14 -5.40
C GLN A 242 1.78 -23.56 -5.01
N SER A 243 2.94 -23.74 -4.36
CA SER A 243 3.41 -25.07 -3.97
C SER A 243 2.51 -25.76 -2.93
N SER A 244 1.86 -24.98 -2.07
CA SER A 244 0.97 -25.50 -1.01
C SER A 244 -0.44 -25.82 -1.51
N TYR A 245 -0.93 -25.12 -2.54
CA TYR A 245 -2.25 -25.35 -3.13
C TYR A 245 -2.25 -26.28 -4.36
N MET A 246 -1.15 -26.39 -5.12
CA MET A 246 -1.11 -27.19 -6.36
C MET A 246 -0.48 -28.58 -6.25
N SER A 247 0.06 -28.97 -5.10
CA SER A 247 0.54 -30.35 -4.88
C SER A 247 -0.67 -31.31 -4.83
N ARG A 248 -0.93 -31.97 -5.96
CA ARG A 248 -1.83 -33.14 -6.07
C ARG A 248 -1.32 -34.29 -5.21
#